data_AF-A0A510T6V3-F1
#
_entry.id   AF-A0A510T6V3-F1
#
_cell.length_a   1.000
_cell.length_b   1.000
_cell.length_c   1.000
_cell.angle_alpha   90.00
_cell.angle_beta   90.00
_cell.angle_gamma   90.00
#
_symmetry.space_group_name_H-M   'P 1'
#
loop_
_entity.id
_entity.type
_entity.pdbx_description
1 polymer ?
#
loop_
_entity_poly.entity_id
_entity_poly.type
_entity_poly.pdbx_seq_one_letter_code
_entity_poly.pdbx_strand_id
1 'polypeptide(L)'
;MWQEARLLALPPAVAASPLASRPYDLRHSALSTWLNAGVDPTEVAERAGNSVEVLLTRYAKCLDGRQDVANRRIEDLLREYE
;
A
#
# COMPACT_ATOMS: atom_id res chain seq x y z
N MET A 1 14.90 14.24 16.04
CA MET A 1 15.32 12.91 15.54
C MET A 1 14.90 12.65 14.09
N TRP A 2 13.59 12.58 13.75
CA TRP A 2 13.19 12.28 12.35
C TRP A 2 13.46 13.40 11.35
N GLN A 3 13.20 14.65 11.72
CA GLN A 3 13.39 15.78 10.81
C GLN A 3 14.86 15.92 10.39
N GLU A 4 15.82 15.72 11.31
CA GLU A 4 17.24 15.73 10.93
C GLU A 4 17.61 14.49 10.09
N ALA A 5 17.15 13.29 10.48
CA ALA A 5 17.44 12.07 9.74
C ALA A 5 16.93 12.12 8.29
N ARG A 6 15.77 12.75 8.07
CA ARG A 6 15.14 12.91 6.76
C ARG A 6 15.99 13.78 5.81
N LEU A 7 16.62 14.83 6.33
CA LEU A 7 17.52 15.69 5.56
C LEU A 7 18.80 14.97 5.15
N LEU A 8 19.23 13.98 5.93
CA LEU A 8 20.41 13.16 5.65
C LEU A 8 20.12 12.01 4.67
N ALA A 9 18.92 11.43 4.72
CA ALA A 9 18.58 10.23 3.96
C ALA A 9 17.92 10.48 2.59
N LEU A 10 17.32 11.65 2.37
CA LEU A 10 16.56 11.95 1.14
C LEU A 10 17.25 13.02 0.27
N PRO A 11 17.07 12.97 -1.07
CA PRO A 11 17.48 14.06 -1.94
C PRO A 11 16.83 15.40 -1.53
N PRO A 12 17.50 16.56 -1.70
CA PRO A 12 17.00 17.85 -1.23
C PRO A 12 15.59 18.19 -1.72
N ALA A 13 15.27 17.88 -2.97
CA ALA A 13 13.93 18.10 -3.54
C ALA A 13 12.85 17.27 -2.84
N VAL A 14 13.16 16.02 -2.47
CA VAL A 14 12.24 15.13 -1.77
C VAL A 14 12.09 15.55 -0.31
N ALA A 15 13.18 15.97 0.34
CA ALA A 15 13.16 16.47 1.71
C ALA A 15 12.38 17.80 1.86
N ALA A 16 12.40 18.66 0.84
CA ALA A 16 11.59 19.88 0.80
C ALA A 16 10.09 19.61 0.52
N SER A 17 9.76 18.46 -0.06
CA SER A 17 8.37 18.08 -0.34
C SER A 17 7.61 17.67 0.94
N PRO A 18 6.27 17.55 0.90
CA PRO A 18 5.50 16.95 1.99
C PRO A 18 5.74 15.44 2.20
N LEU A 19 6.37 14.73 1.24
CA LEU A 19 6.56 13.28 1.31
C LEU A 19 7.48 12.90 2.47
N ALA A 20 7.09 11.91 3.26
CA ALA A 20 7.86 11.47 4.43
C ALA A 20 8.00 12.55 5.53
N SER A 21 7.14 13.56 5.57
CA SER A 21 7.16 14.62 6.60
C SER A 21 7.09 14.04 8.01
N ARG A 22 6.38 12.93 8.19
CA ARG A 22 6.35 12.14 9.42
C ARG A 22 7.03 10.78 9.19
N PRO A 23 7.62 10.17 10.24
CA PRO A 23 8.33 8.90 10.14
C PRO A 23 7.52 7.78 9.46
N TYR A 24 6.20 7.81 9.64
CA TYR A 24 5.28 6.75 9.18
C TYR A 24 4.61 7.02 7.83
N ASP A 25 4.83 8.17 7.19
CA ASP A 25 4.14 8.49 5.93
C ASP A 25 4.56 7.55 4.79
N LEU A 26 5.83 7.15 4.76
CA LEU A 26 6.35 6.18 3.78
C LEU A 26 5.75 4.79 3.99
N ARG A 27 5.51 4.39 5.25
CA ARG A 27 4.86 3.12 5.56
C ARG A 27 3.40 3.13 5.10
N HIS A 28 2.65 4.21 5.35
CA HIS A 28 1.29 4.33 4.85
C HIS A 28 1.24 4.28 3.31
N SER A 29 2.17 4.99 2.66
CA SER A 29 2.26 5.05 1.20
C SER A 29 2.61 3.70 0.58
N ALA A 30 3.56 2.96 1.16
CA ALA A 30 3.94 1.64 0.68
C ALA A 30 2.78 0.64 0.80
N LEU A 31 2.11 0.60 1.95
CA LEU A 31 1.02 -0.36 2.20
C LEU A 31 -0.19 -0.09 1.31
N SER A 32 -0.61 1.17 1.15
CA SER A 32 -1.71 1.50 0.24
C SER A 32 -1.34 1.22 -1.21
N THR A 33 -0.08 1.48 -1.62
CA THR A 33 0.38 1.21 -2.99
C THR A 33 0.39 -0.28 -3.30
N TRP A 34 0.95 -1.13 -2.44
CA TRP A 34 0.97 -2.58 -2.66
C TRP A 34 -0.43 -3.18 -2.67
N LEU A 35 -1.28 -2.74 -1.74
CA LEU A 35 -2.68 -3.14 -1.73
C LEU A 35 -3.36 -2.74 -3.04
N ASN A 36 -3.18 -1.52 -3.52
CA ASN A 36 -3.77 -1.06 -4.79
C ASN A 36 -3.23 -1.78 -6.02
N ALA A 37 -1.93 -2.14 -6.01
CA ALA A 37 -1.29 -2.89 -7.08
C ALA A 37 -1.78 -4.33 -7.23
N GLY A 38 -2.57 -4.85 -6.29
CA GLY A 38 -3.11 -6.21 -6.39
C GLY A 38 -2.41 -7.25 -5.53
N VAL A 39 -1.42 -6.83 -4.74
CA VAL A 39 -0.68 -7.74 -3.85
C VAL A 39 -1.63 -8.31 -2.80
N ASP A 40 -1.43 -9.58 -2.45
CA ASP A 40 -2.26 -10.27 -1.47
C ASP A 40 -2.16 -9.58 -0.09
N PRO A 41 -3.28 -9.32 0.60
CA PRO A 41 -3.26 -8.72 1.94
C PRO A 41 -2.40 -9.46 2.97
N THR A 42 -2.26 -10.78 2.84
CA THR A 42 -1.42 -11.61 3.72
C THR A 42 0.05 -11.28 3.52
N GLU A 43 0.49 -11.21 2.26
CA GLU A 43 1.87 -10.84 1.91
C GLU A 43 2.20 -9.40 2.32
N VAL A 44 1.27 -8.47 2.07
CA VAL A 44 1.43 -7.07 2.51
C VAL A 44 1.56 -7.00 4.03
N ALA A 45 0.74 -7.77 4.76
CA ALA A 45 0.76 -7.77 6.22
C ALA A 45 2.08 -8.34 6.79
N GLU A 46 2.57 -9.42 6.21
CA GLU A 46 3.86 -10.02 6.54
C GLU A 46 5.01 -9.03 6.31
N ARG A 47 5.08 -8.41 5.12
CA ARG A 47 6.08 -7.37 4.80
C ARG A 47 5.99 -6.16 5.74
N ALA A 48 4.80 -5.86 6.23
CA ALA A 48 4.58 -4.79 7.19
C ALA A 48 4.94 -5.21 8.63
N GLY A 49 4.99 -6.50 8.94
CA GLY A 49 5.06 -6.99 10.32
C GLY A 49 3.79 -6.67 11.12
N ASN A 50 2.61 -6.79 10.50
CA ASN A 50 1.31 -6.66 11.17
C ASN A 50 0.40 -7.86 10.86
N SER A 51 -0.71 -7.98 11.59
CA SER A 51 -1.75 -8.95 11.22
C SER A 51 -2.59 -8.44 10.05
N VAL A 52 -3.17 -9.38 9.29
CA VAL A 52 -4.10 -9.05 8.19
C VAL A 52 -5.29 -8.23 8.69
N GLU A 53 -5.80 -8.53 9.88
CA GLU A 53 -6.88 -7.78 10.53
C GLU A 53 -6.50 -6.31 10.75
N VAL A 54 -5.31 -6.05 11.32
CA VAL A 54 -4.82 -4.67 11.54
C VAL A 54 -4.60 -3.95 10.21
N LEU A 55 -4.11 -4.66 9.19
CA LEU A 55 -3.93 -4.10 7.85
C LEU A 55 -5.28 -3.68 7.26
N LEU A 56 -6.26 -4.59 7.18
CA LEU A 56 -7.54 -4.32 6.54
C LEU A 56 -8.36 -3.28 7.31
N THR A 57 -8.34 -3.29 8.65
CA THR A 57 -9.02 -2.26 9.47
C THR A 57 -8.55 -0.84 9.13
N ARG A 58 -7.28 -0.67 8.76
CA ARG A 58 -6.67 0.64 8.48
C ARG A 58 -6.70 1.03 7.01
N TYR A 59 -6.56 0.06 6.10
CA TYR A 59 -6.31 0.31 4.68
C TYR A 59 -7.38 -0.22 3.73
N ALA A 60 -8.43 -0.90 4.20
CA ALA A 60 -9.51 -1.37 3.33
C ALA A 60 -10.15 -0.23 2.51
N LYS A 61 -10.25 0.98 3.09
CA LYS A 61 -10.76 2.18 2.41
C LYS A 61 -9.94 2.61 1.19
N CYS A 62 -8.69 2.15 1.06
CA CYS A 62 -7.85 2.47 -0.08
C CYS A 62 -8.15 1.59 -1.29
N LEU A 63 -8.92 0.51 -1.13
CA LEU A 63 -9.26 -0.48 -2.17
C LEU A 63 -10.40 -0.01 -3.09
N ASP A 64 -10.65 1.29 -3.18
CA ASP A 64 -11.70 1.84 -4.05
C ASP A 64 -11.40 1.53 -5.54
N GLY A 65 -12.43 1.20 -6.31
CA GLY A 65 -12.29 0.78 -7.72
C GLY A 65 -11.78 -0.65 -7.96
N ARG A 66 -11.56 -1.44 -6.89
CA ARG A 66 -11.11 -2.85 -7.00
C ARG A 66 -12.19 -3.82 -7.44
N GLN A 67 -13.47 -3.47 -7.30
CA GLN A 67 -14.59 -4.33 -7.71
C GLN A 67 -14.53 -4.64 -9.20
N ASP A 68 -14.31 -3.65 -10.07
CA ASP A 68 -14.26 -3.88 -11.52
C ASP A 68 -13.08 -4.75 -11.95
N VAL A 69 -11.95 -4.65 -11.26
CA VAL A 69 -10.77 -5.50 -11.50
C VAL A 69 -11.02 -6.91 -10.99
N ALA A 70 -11.64 -7.06 -9.83
CA ALA A 70 -12.00 -8.36 -9.27
C ALA A 70 -13.02 -9.08 -10.16
N ASN A 71 -14.06 -8.37 -10.61
CA ASN A 71 -15.08 -8.92 -11.50
C ASN A 71 -14.46 -9.37 -12.83
N ARG A 72 -13.59 -8.57 -13.44
CA ARG A 72 -12.84 -8.97 -14.65
C ARG A 72 -12.03 -10.25 -14.44
N ARG A 73 -11.31 -10.36 -13.33
CA ARG A 73 -10.56 -11.59 -13.01
C ARG A 73 -11.45 -12.81 -12.83
N ILE A 74 -12.63 -12.64 -12.22
CA ILE A 74 -13.62 -13.72 -12.08
C ILE A 74 -14.14 -14.11 -13.46
N GLU A 75 -14.52 -13.15 -14.30
CA GLU A 75 -14.99 -13.40 -15.66
C GLU A 75 -13.95 -14.13 -16.51
N ASP A 76 -12.69 -13.68 -16.47
CA ASP A 76 -11.60 -14.31 -17.22
C ASP A 76 -11.41 -15.77 -16.79
N LEU A 77 -11.40 -16.04 -15.47
CA LEU A 77 -11.31 -17.40 -14.95
C LEU A 77 -12.53 -18.26 -15.35
N LEU A 78 -13.74 -17.71 -15.31
CA LEU A 78 -14.95 -18.44 -15.71
C LEU A 78 -14.93 -18.82 -17.19
N ARG A 79 -14.39 -17.96 -18.07
CA ARG A 79 -14.21 -18.28 -19.50
C ARG A 79 -13.21 -19.40 -19.75
N GLU A 80 -12.24 -19.62 -18.86
CA GLU A 80 -11.30 -20.75 -18.97
C GLU A 80 -11.96 -22.11 -18.72
N TYR A 81 -13.17 -22.13 -18.13
CA TYR A 81 -13.95 -23.34 -17.86
C TYR A 81 -15.03 -23.64 -18.91
N GLU A 82 -15.20 -22.80 -19.94
CA GLU A 82 -16.07 -23.04 -21.11
C GLU A 82 -15.29 -23.72 -22.26
#